data_AF-A0A8X7CL86-F1
#
_entry.id   AF-A0A8X7CL86-F1
#
_cell.length_a   1.000
_cell.length_b   1.000
_cell.length_c   1.000
_cell.angle_alpha   90.00
_cell.angle_beta   90.00
_cell.angle_gamma   90.00
#
_symmetry.space_group_name_H-M   'P 1'
#
loop_
_entity.id
_entity.type
_entity.pdbx_description
1 polymer ?
#
loop_
_entity_poly.entity_id
_entity_poly.type
_entity_poly.pdbx_seq_one_letter_code
_entity_poly.pdbx_strand_id
1 'polypeptide(L)'
;LPSFDQSLLKSSGIGRALMYLFKHPKETKGNRALAGKLITEWARPIFNVTTNYHSLTKEEREQRDYDHVPKQMKRKDRDSTDEDSSQKKNIEKDLESEKTTIRPGDKGWIGRARVPMPSTKDYVNRPKWNVEMEFGRGPSKKPLTRIEKHMRSLQDKKRLSKQQRAITISIEGRKMAI
;
A
#
# COMPACT_ATOMS: atom_id res chain seq x y z
N LEU A 1 15.62 -16.42 -0.61
CA LEU A 1 15.56 -17.85 -0.23
C LEU A 1 15.24 -18.63 -1.49
N PRO A 2 15.91 -19.76 -1.76
CA PRO A 2 15.61 -20.60 -2.91
C PRO A 2 14.14 -21.04 -2.88
N SER A 3 13.50 -21.12 -4.04
CA SER A 3 12.11 -21.59 -4.16
C SER A 3 12.04 -23.03 -3.72
N PHE A 4 11.27 -23.29 -2.66
CA PHE A 4 11.06 -24.63 -2.12
C PHE A 4 10.16 -25.43 -3.08
N ASP A 5 10.60 -26.62 -3.48
CA ASP A 5 9.90 -27.47 -4.45
C ASP A 5 8.71 -28.21 -3.79
N GLN A 6 7.52 -28.04 -4.36
CA GLN A 6 6.28 -28.63 -3.86
C GLN A 6 6.25 -30.17 -4.02
N SER A 7 6.97 -30.72 -4.99
CA SER A 7 7.10 -32.16 -5.17
C SER A 7 7.76 -32.80 -3.93
N LEU A 8 8.80 -32.15 -3.42
CA LEU A 8 9.55 -32.55 -2.23
C LEU A 8 8.72 -32.43 -0.95
N LEU A 9 7.88 -31.40 -0.85
CA LEU A 9 6.96 -31.24 0.29
C LEU A 9 5.99 -32.43 0.41
N LYS A 10 5.47 -32.89 -0.73
CA LYS A 10 4.53 -34.02 -0.77
C LYS A 10 5.23 -35.35 -0.51
N SER A 11 6.38 -35.60 -1.12
CA SER A 11 7.11 -36.86 -0.97
C SER A 11 7.73 -37.05 0.42
N SER A 12 8.26 -35.98 1.02
CA SER A 12 8.90 -36.03 2.34
C SER A 12 7.90 -36.15 3.50
N GLY A 13 6.63 -35.81 3.29
CA GLY A 13 5.61 -35.85 4.35
C GLY A 13 5.81 -34.82 5.48
N ILE A 14 6.79 -33.91 5.37
CA ILE A 14 7.13 -32.93 6.41
C ILE A 14 5.96 -32.01 6.79
N GLY A 15 5.03 -31.76 5.87
CA GLY A 15 3.82 -30.98 6.13
C GLY A 15 2.94 -31.59 7.22
N ARG A 16 2.86 -32.93 7.32
CA ARG A 16 2.10 -33.61 8.39
C ARG A 16 2.76 -33.43 9.75
N ALA A 17 4.09 -33.51 9.81
CA ALA A 17 4.85 -33.28 11.03
C ALA A 17 4.68 -31.84 11.54
N LEU A 18 4.77 -30.85 10.65
CA LEU A 18 4.51 -29.45 11.01
C LEU A 18 3.09 -29.23 11.52
N MET A 19 2.09 -29.85 10.88
CA MET A 19 0.69 -29.78 11.32
C MET A 19 0.50 -30.40 12.71
N TYR A 20 1.18 -31.51 12.99
CA TYR A 20 1.18 -32.14 14.30
C TYR A 20 1.75 -31.20 15.36
N LEU A 21 2.95 -30.65 15.14
CA LEU A 21 3.57 -29.68 16.06
C LEU A 21 2.68 -28.45 16.29
N PHE A 22 2.06 -27.94 15.22
CA PHE A 22 1.14 -26.80 15.32
C PHE A 22 -0.06 -27.08 16.22
N LYS A 23 -0.63 -28.29 16.16
CA LYS A 23 -1.80 -28.69 16.95
C LYS A 23 -1.47 -29.32 18.31
N HIS A 24 -0.21 -29.67 18.57
CA HIS A 24 0.16 -30.43 19.75
C HIS A 24 0.01 -29.59 21.03
N PRO A 25 -0.71 -30.07 22.06
CA PRO A 25 -1.03 -29.28 23.25
C PRO A 25 0.22 -28.94 24.09
N LYS A 26 1.25 -29.79 24.06
CA LYS A 26 2.50 -29.58 24.82
C LYS A 26 3.56 -28.76 24.07
N GLU A 27 3.27 -28.30 22.85
CA GLU A 27 4.23 -27.52 22.08
C GLU A 27 4.36 -26.09 22.60
N THR A 28 5.56 -25.52 22.51
CA THR A 28 5.79 -24.13 22.96
C THR A 28 5.06 -23.13 22.04
N LYS A 29 4.66 -21.97 22.61
CA LYS A 29 3.98 -20.92 21.83
C LYS A 29 4.83 -20.40 20.67
N GLY A 30 6.14 -20.27 20.87
CA GLY A 30 7.10 -19.85 19.84
C GLY A 30 7.17 -20.83 18.68
N ASN A 31 7.30 -22.12 18.97
CA ASN A 31 7.36 -23.17 17.95
C ASN A 31 6.02 -23.32 17.23
N ARG A 32 4.89 -23.23 17.93
CA ARG A 32 3.57 -23.22 17.31
C ARG A 32 3.42 -22.06 16.32
N ALA A 33 3.90 -20.87 16.68
CA ALA A 33 3.90 -19.73 15.77
C ALA A 33 4.81 -19.95 14.55
N LEU A 34 6.01 -20.51 14.73
CA LEU A 34 6.92 -20.83 13.63
C LEU A 34 6.35 -21.90 12.70
N ALA A 35 5.79 -22.98 13.25
CA ALA A 35 5.12 -24.03 12.47
C ALA A 35 3.94 -23.45 11.67
N GLY A 36 3.12 -22.59 12.28
CA GLY A 36 2.03 -21.90 11.58
C GLY A 36 2.53 -21.01 10.43
N LYS A 37 3.65 -20.30 10.61
CA LYS A 37 4.27 -19.52 9.53
C LYS A 37 4.75 -20.42 8.39
N LEU A 38 5.46 -21.51 8.69
CA LEU A 38 5.94 -22.46 7.69
C LEU A 38 4.80 -23.11 6.90
N ILE A 39 3.75 -23.57 7.60
CA ILE A 39 2.55 -24.12 6.97
C ILE A 39 1.94 -23.08 6.02
N THR A 40 1.80 -21.83 6.47
CA THR A 40 1.22 -20.76 5.64
C THR A 40 2.05 -20.49 4.39
N GLU A 41 3.36 -20.33 4.51
CA GLU A 41 4.24 -20.07 3.37
C GLU A 41 4.28 -21.23 2.38
N TRP A 42 4.36 -22.47 2.87
CA TRP A 42 4.48 -23.66 2.02
C TRP A 42 3.16 -24.12 1.40
N ALA A 43 2.01 -23.83 2.04
CA ALA A 43 0.70 -24.18 1.51
C ALA A 43 0.15 -23.17 0.48
N ARG A 44 0.65 -21.93 0.47
CA ARG A 44 0.18 -20.86 -0.42
C ARG A 44 0.20 -21.23 -1.91
N PRO A 45 1.27 -21.81 -2.48
CA PRO A 45 1.27 -22.25 -3.88
C PRO A 45 0.23 -23.33 -4.17
N ILE A 46 -0.19 -24.10 -3.15
CA ILE A 46 -1.22 -25.14 -3.28
C ILE A 46 -2.61 -24.52 -3.40
N PHE A 47 -2.87 -23.44 -2.66
CA PHE A 47 -4.16 -22.76 -2.62
C PHE A 47 -4.25 -21.55 -3.54
N ASN A 48 -3.24 -21.31 -4.39
CA ASN A 48 -3.12 -20.09 -5.21
C ASN A 48 -3.30 -18.78 -4.42
N VAL A 49 -2.89 -18.76 -3.15
CA VAL A 49 -2.95 -17.56 -2.30
C VAL A 49 -1.65 -16.81 -2.44
N THR A 50 -1.67 -15.68 -3.17
CA THR A 50 -0.46 -14.87 -3.41
C THR A 50 -0.22 -13.87 -2.28
N THR A 51 1.04 -13.73 -1.86
CA THR A 51 1.50 -12.64 -0.97
C THR A 51 2.44 -11.67 -1.64
N ASN A 52 2.79 -11.93 -2.89
CA ASN A 52 3.48 -10.96 -3.72
C ASN A 52 2.46 -9.98 -4.29
N TYR A 53 2.20 -8.91 -3.54
CA TYR A 53 1.34 -7.81 -3.98
C TYR A 53 2.00 -6.89 -5.01
N HIS A 54 3.25 -7.16 -5.38
CA HIS A 54 3.98 -6.40 -6.38
C HIS A 54 3.63 -6.82 -7.81
N SER A 55 3.23 -8.08 -8.03
CA SER A 55 2.76 -8.55 -9.35
C SER A 55 1.27 -8.33 -9.59
N LEU A 56 0.53 -7.90 -8.55
CA LEU A 56 -0.88 -7.57 -8.75
C LEU A 56 -1.00 -6.30 -9.59
N THR A 57 -1.74 -6.43 -10.69
CA THR A 57 -2.11 -5.28 -11.50
C THR A 57 -2.98 -4.31 -10.70
N LYS A 58 -3.07 -3.07 -11.17
CA LYS A 58 -3.95 -2.05 -10.57
C LYS A 58 -5.39 -2.58 -10.41
N GLU A 59 -5.85 -3.33 -11.40
CA GLU A 59 -7.21 -3.88 -11.50
C GLU A 59 -7.45 -5.04 -10.52
N GLU A 60 -6.51 -5.98 -10.38
CA GLU A 60 -6.63 -7.06 -9.38
C GLU A 60 -6.60 -6.53 -7.94
N ARG A 61 -5.90 -5.40 -7.70
CA ARG A 61 -5.89 -4.74 -6.39
C ARG A 61 -7.26 -4.14 -6.09
N GLU A 62 -7.80 -3.40 -7.06
CA GLU A 62 -9.13 -2.79 -6.98
C GLU A 62 -10.23 -3.84 -6.76
N GLN A 63 -10.20 -4.96 -7.49
CA GLN A 63 -11.16 -6.06 -7.29
C GLN A 63 -11.11 -6.62 -5.86
N ARG A 64 -9.93 -6.80 -5.27
CA ARG A 64 -9.82 -7.27 -3.88
C ARG A 64 -10.34 -6.25 -2.87
N ASP A 65 -10.08 -4.96 -3.09
CA ASP A 65 -10.67 -3.92 -2.27
C ASP A 65 -12.21 -3.99 -2.32
N TYR A 66 -12.79 -4.15 -3.52
CA TYR A 66 -14.23 -4.37 -3.71
C TYR A 66 -14.74 -5.66 -3.05
N ASP A 67 -13.98 -6.75 -3.08
CA ASP A 67 -14.36 -8.02 -2.46
C ASP A 67 -14.35 -7.96 -0.94
N HIS A 68 -13.43 -7.19 -0.36
CA HIS A 68 -13.35 -6.95 1.07
C HIS A 68 -14.40 -5.96 1.59
N VAL A 69 -15.15 -5.26 0.72
CA VAL A 69 -16.30 -4.46 1.14
C VAL A 69 -17.33 -5.37 1.84
N PRO A 70 -17.69 -5.07 3.11
CA PRO A 70 -18.56 -5.93 3.90
C PRO A 70 -19.90 -6.16 3.19
N LYS A 71 -20.37 -7.42 3.17
CA LYS A 71 -21.63 -7.82 2.51
C LYS A 71 -22.85 -6.99 2.95
N GLN A 72 -22.83 -6.40 4.15
CA GLN A 72 -23.89 -5.52 4.64
C GLN A 72 -24.00 -4.21 3.84
N MET A 73 -22.88 -3.68 3.31
CA MET A 73 -22.91 -2.57 2.35
C MET A 73 -23.42 -3.03 0.98
N LYS A 74 -22.94 -4.17 0.47
CA LYS A 74 -23.38 -4.72 -0.84
C LYS A 74 -24.88 -5.05 -0.91
N ARG A 75 -25.51 -5.40 0.22
CA ARG A 75 -26.95 -5.67 0.28
C ARG A 75 -27.80 -4.40 0.32
N LYS A 76 -27.28 -3.31 0.87
CA LYS A 76 -28.02 -2.04 0.97
C LYS A 76 -28.15 -1.31 -0.37
N ASP A 77 -27.21 -1.56 -1.29
CA ASP A 77 -27.30 -1.10 -2.69
C ASP A 77 -28.15 -2.02 -3.60
N ARG A 78 -28.45 -3.25 -3.14
CA ARG A 78 -29.27 -4.22 -3.88
C ARG A 78 -30.73 -4.25 -3.41
N ASP A 79 -31.01 -3.81 -2.19
CA ASP A 79 -32.38 -3.66 -1.68
C ASP A 79 -33.09 -2.41 -2.24
N SER A 80 -32.42 -1.64 -3.10
CA SER A 80 -33.06 -0.66 -4.00
C SER A 80 -33.46 -1.28 -5.34
N THR A 81 -33.66 -2.60 -5.38
CA THR A 81 -34.21 -3.31 -6.55
C THR A 81 -35.68 -3.65 -6.31
N ASP A 82 -36.49 -2.62 -6.01
CA ASP A 82 -37.92 -2.66 -6.26
C ASP A 82 -38.18 -1.77 -7.49
N GLU A 83 -38.30 -2.43 -8.64
CA GLU A 83 -39.15 -2.07 -9.79
C GLU A 83 -39.42 -0.57 -10.07
N ASP A 84 -38.37 0.24 -10.21
CA ASP A 84 -38.42 1.45 -11.05
C ASP A 84 -37.02 1.74 -11.60
N SER A 85 -36.75 1.21 -12.79
CA SER A 85 -35.51 1.44 -13.54
C SER A 85 -35.50 2.85 -14.14
N SER A 86 -35.64 3.88 -13.31
CA SER A 86 -35.66 5.26 -13.74
C SER A 86 -34.43 6.00 -13.24
N GLN A 87 -33.43 6.00 -14.12
CA GLN A 87 -32.38 7.03 -14.27
C GLN A 87 -31.30 7.05 -13.18
N LYS A 88 -30.08 6.72 -13.63
CA LYS A 88 -28.83 7.22 -13.03
C LYS A 88 -29.00 8.72 -12.77
N LYS A 89 -29.19 9.10 -11.51
CA LYS A 89 -29.32 10.50 -11.10
C LYS A 89 -27.98 11.18 -11.28
N ASN A 90 -27.78 11.75 -12.46
CA ASN A 90 -26.77 12.77 -12.68
C ASN A 90 -27.06 13.90 -11.70
N ILE A 91 -26.19 14.08 -10.71
CA ILE A 91 -26.29 15.11 -9.66
C ILE A 91 -26.47 16.50 -10.29
N GLU A 92 -25.92 16.71 -11.47
CA GLU A 92 -26.05 17.93 -12.28
C GLU A 92 -27.48 18.17 -12.80
N LYS A 93 -28.22 17.09 -13.11
CA LYS A 93 -29.60 17.16 -13.61
C LYS A 93 -30.63 17.39 -12.50
N ASP A 94 -30.30 17.02 -11.25
CA ASP A 94 -31.11 17.32 -10.05
C ASP A 94 -30.97 18.77 -9.57
N LEU A 95 -29.92 19.49 -9.99
CA LEU A 95 -29.76 20.92 -9.75
C LEU A 95 -30.55 21.78 -10.75
N GLU A 96 -30.85 21.25 -11.94
CA GLU A 96 -31.64 21.93 -12.98
C GLU A 96 -33.12 21.52 -13.00
N SER A 97 -33.50 20.40 -12.37
CA SER A 97 -34.86 19.87 -12.41
C SER A 97 -35.77 20.48 -11.32
N GLU A 98 -36.21 21.72 -11.52
CA GLU A 98 -37.35 22.31 -10.77
C GLU A 98 -38.70 21.57 -10.98
N LYS A 99 -38.72 20.38 -11.58
CA LYS A 99 -39.95 19.65 -11.92
C LYS A 99 -39.94 18.27 -11.28
N THR A 100 -40.42 18.24 -10.03
CA THR A 100 -41.25 17.19 -9.37
C THR A 100 -40.95 17.16 -7.87
N THR A 101 -41.04 18.31 -7.20
CA THR A 101 -41.22 18.29 -5.74
C THR A 101 -42.57 17.63 -5.46
N ILE A 102 -42.53 16.35 -5.09
CA ILE A 102 -43.70 15.56 -4.69
C ILE A 102 -44.44 16.37 -3.61
N ARG A 103 -45.73 16.65 -3.80
CA ARG A 103 -46.51 17.48 -2.88
C ARG A 103 -47.14 16.62 -1.78
N PRO A 104 -47.48 17.22 -0.62
CA PRO A 104 -48.24 16.51 0.41
C PRO A 104 -49.52 15.89 -0.15
N GLY A 105 -49.61 14.55 -0.12
CA GLY A 105 -50.74 13.78 -0.65
C GLY A 105 -50.43 12.96 -1.91
N ASP A 106 -49.34 13.25 -2.61
CA ASP A 106 -48.91 12.47 -3.78
C ASP A 106 -48.31 11.13 -3.35
N LYS A 107 -48.49 10.09 -4.18
CA LYS A 107 -47.96 8.75 -3.89
C LYS A 107 -46.43 8.80 -3.80
N GLY A 108 -45.88 8.46 -2.63
CA GLY A 108 -44.44 8.55 -2.35
C GLY A 108 -44.02 9.83 -1.62
N TRP A 109 -44.94 10.76 -1.32
CA TRP A 109 -44.67 11.91 -0.46
C TRP A 109 -44.36 11.46 0.96
N ILE A 110 -43.21 11.91 1.47
CA ILE A 110 -42.77 11.59 2.83
C ILE A 110 -42.45 12.90 3.53
N GLY A 111 -43.32 13.29 4.47
CA GLY A 111 -43.17 14.52 5.28
C GLY A 111 -42.04 14.45 6.31
N ARG A 112 -41.12 13.51 6.19
CA ARG A 112 -39.97 13.32 7.08
C ARG A 112 -38.69 13.40 6.27
N ALA A 113 -37.68 14.11 6.78
CA ALA A 113 -36.36 14.07 6.19
C ALA A 113 -35.82 12.64 6.22
N ARG A 114 -35.30 12.16 5.08
CA ARG A 114 -34.57 10.89 5.03
C ARG A 114 -33.14 11.13 5.45
N VAL A 115 -32.60 10.20 6.24
CA VAL A 115 -31.17 10.20 6.57
C VAL A 115 -30.39 9.80 5.31
N PRO A 116 -29.43 10.62 4.83
CA PRO A 116 -28.58 10.24 3.71
C PRO A 116 -27.89 8.93 4.00
N MET A 117 -27.89 8.05 3.01
CA MET A 117 -27.18 6.79 3.12
C MET A 117 -25.68 7.07 3.25
N PRO A 118 -24.98 6.44 4.21
CA PRO A 118 -23.54 6.60 4.33
C PRO A 118 -22.86 6.20 3.02
N SER A 119 -22.22 7.16 2.37
CA SER A 119 -21.42 6.89 1.17
C SER A 119 -20.14 6.16 1.57
N THR A 120 -19.78 5.14 0.80
CA THR A 120 -18.44 4.57 0.80
C THR A 120 -17.48 5.62 0.24
N LYS A 121 -16.73 6.30 1.13
CA LYS A 121 -15.62 7.19 0.75
C LYS A 121 -14.42 6.37 0.29
N ASP A 122 -14.63 5.46 -0.65
CA ASP A 122 -13.59 4.60 -1.16
C ASP A 122 -12.75 5.40 -2.15
N TYR A 123 -11.42 5.32 -1.99
CA TYR A 123 -10.49 5.98 -2.89
C TYR A 123 -10.53 5.31 -4.27
N VAL A 124 -11.48 5.71 -5.11
CA VAL A 124 -11.54 5.34 -6.54
C VAL A 124 -10.27 5.84 -7.24
N ASN A 125 -9.78 7.01 -6.83
CA ASN A 125 -8.50 7.56 -7.26
C ASN A 125 -7.50 7.49 -6.11
N ARG A 126 -6.77 6.38 -6.03
CA ARG A 126 -5.67 6.22 -5.08
C ARG A 126 -4.55 7.20 -5.46
N PRO A 127 -4.01 7.98 -4.51
CA PRO A 127 -2.89 8.87 -4.80
C PRO A 127 -1.73 8.06 -5.37
N LYS A 128 -1.13 8.56 -6.45
CA LYS A 128 0.09 7.96 -6.98
C LYS A 128 1.17 8.10 -5.92
N TRP A 129 1.81 7.00 -5.58
CA TRP A 129 2.90 6.99 -4.64
C TRP A 129 4.05 7.84 -5.20
N ASN A 130 4.50 8.85 -4.45
CA ASN A 130 5.48 9.86 -4.93
C ASN A 130 6.93 9.34 -4.99
N VAL A 131 7.18 8.07 -4.67
CA VAL A 131 8.52 7.48 -4.72
C VAL A 131 8.52 6.31 -5.69
N GLU A 132 8.89 6.57 -6.95
CA GLU A 132 9.33 5.52 -7.87
C GLU A 132 10.61 4.89 -7.29
N MET A 133 10.44 3.87 -6.45
CA MET A 133 11.53 2.96 -6.13
C MET A 133 11.30 1.72 -6.97
N GLU A 134 12.01 1.64 -8.08
CA GLU A 134 12.26 0.39 -8.80
C GLU A 134 12.96 -0.55 -7.81
N PHE A 135 12.20 -1.43 -7.15
CA PHE A 135 12.75 -2.46 -6.27
C PHE A 135 13.26 -3.64 -7.12
N GLY A 136 14.18 -3.32 -8.04
CA GLY A 136 15.05 -4.27 -8.70
C GLY A 136 16.25 -4.56 -7.81
N ARG A 137 16.59 -5.83 -7.64
CA ARG A 137 17.77 -6.30 -6.90
C ARG A 137 19.05 -5.77 -7.56
N GLY A 138 19.56 -4.65 -7.06
CA GLY A 138 20.87 -4.10 -7.43
C GLY A 138 21.17 -2.86 -6.59
N PRO A 139 22.45 -2.52 -6.36
CA PRO A 139 22.80 -1.32 -5.61
C PRO A 139 22.47 -0.09 -6.47
N SER A 140 21.22 0.37 -6.44
CA SER A 140 20.86 1.63 -7.05
C SER A 140 21.58 2.73 -6.27
N LYS A 141 22.43 3.49 -6.97
CA LYS A 141 23.05 4.70 -6.41
C LYS A 141 21.91 5.67 -6.17
N LYS A 142 21.36 5.67 -4.96
CA LYS A 142 20.33 6.62 -4.54
C LYS A 142 20.82 8.02 -4.91
N PRO A 143 20.03 8.82 -5.64
CA PRO A 143 20.42 10.18 -5.96
C PRO A 143 20.62 10.93 -4.63
N LEU A 144 21.77 11.60 -4.47
CA LEU A 144 22.10 12.27 -3.21
C LEU A 144 20.99 13.23 -2.83
N THR A 145 20.50 13.10 -1.60
CA THR A 145 19.48 13.98 -1.05
C THR A 145 20.00 15.42 -0.96
N ARG A 146 19.10 16.41 -0.90
CA ARG A 146 19.49 17.83 -0.77
C ARG A 146 20.43 18.06 0.42
N ILE A 147 20.17 17.38 1.54
CA ILE A 147 21.01 17.40 2.74
C ILE A 147 22.40 16.83 2.47
N GLU A 148 22.50 15.67 1.80
CA GLU A 148 23.78 15.06 1.46
C GLU A 148 24.60 15.93 0.51
N LYS A 149 23.96 16.59 -0.46
CA LYS A 149 24.62 17.56 -1.34
C LYS A 149 25.21 18.74 -0.55
N HIS A 150 24.46 19.29 0.41
CA HIS A 150 24.96 20.37 1.27
C HIS A 150 26.09 19.89 2.19
N MET A 151 25.98 18.69 2.79
CA MET A 151 27.05 18.12 3.61
C MET A 151 28.34 17.91 2.80
N ARG A 152 28.23 17.38 1.58
CA ARG A 152 29.38 17.21 0.68
C ARG A 152 30.01 18.55 0.31
N SER A 153 29.19 19.55 -0.03
CA SER A 153 29.69 20.90 -0.31
C SER A 153 30.41 21.53 0.90
N LEU A 154 29.91 21.32 2.12
CA LEU A 154 30.58 21.79 3.33
C LEU A 154 31.90 21.07 3.59
N GLN A 155 31.96 19.75 3.34
CA GLN A 155 33.20 18.97 3.45
C GLN A 155 34.24 19.41 2.41
N ASP A 156 33.82 19.65 1.17
CA ASP A 156 34.70 20.14 0.10
C ASP A 156 35.25 21.53 0.44
N LYS A 157 34.39 22.45 0.92
CA LYS A 157 34.82 23.77 1.40
C LYS A 157 35.84 23.68 2.54
N LYS A 158 35.62 22.78 3.52
CA LYS A 158 36.59 22.53 4.60
C LYS A 158 37.92 21.97 4.07
N ARG A 159 37.89 21.10 3.07
CA ARG A 159 39.10 20.52 2.46
C ARG A 159 39.92 21.57 1.72
N LEU A 160 39.29 22.40 0.90
CA LEU A 160 39.97 23.50 0.18
C LEU A 160 40.51 24.58 1.13
N SER A 161 39.74 24.94 2.17
CA SER A 161 40.20 25.89 3.20
C SER A 161 41.46 25.39 3.92
N LYS A 162 41.61 24.08 4.12
CA LYS A 162 42.80 23.50 4.76
C LYS A 162 44.07 23.58 3.90
N GLN A 163 43.93 23.77 2.58
CA GLN A 163 45.06 23.95 1.65
C GLN A 163 45.56 25.40 1.59
N GLN A 164 44.73 26.39 1.94
CA GLN A 164 45.13 27.79 2.06
C GLN A 164 45.56 28.10 3.51
N ARG A 165 46.67 27.50 3.95
CA ARG A 165 47.33 27.97 5.18
C ARG A 165 48.06 29.27 4.86
N ALA A 166 47.79 30.32 5.61
CA ALA A 166 48.52 31.58 5.50
C ALA A 166 50.02 31.31 5.69
N ILE A 167 50.83 31.75 4.72
CA ILE A 167 52.28 31.70 4.85
C ILE A 167 52.67 32.74 5.90
N THR A 168 53.45 32.33 6.90
CA THR A 168 54.03 33.26 7.88
C THR A 168 55.05 34.14 7.15
N ILE A 169 54.72 35.42 6.98
CA ILE A 169 55.64 36.41 6.39
C ILE A 169 56.90 36.52 7.28
N SER A 170 58.07 36.31 6.69
CA SER A 170 59.35 36.47 7.39
C SER A 170 59.75 37.94 7.39
N ILE A 171 60.06 38.48 8.57
CA ILE A 171 60.50 39.88 8.75
C ILE A 171 61.87 40.13 8.07
N GLU A 172 62.69 39.09 7.87
CA GLU A 172 63.98 39.15 7.18
C GLU A 172 63.89 38.98 5.65
N GLY A 173 62.68 38.91 5.07
CA GLY A 173 62.46 38.90 3.61
C GLY A 173 62.70 37.55 2.91
N ARG A 174 63.06 36.48 3.61
CA ARG A 174 63.20 35.14 3.01
C ARG A 174 61.86 34.41 2.95
N LYS A 175 61.49 33.92 1.76
CA LYS A 175 60.24 33.20 1.40
C LYS A 175 59.02 34.05 1.04
N MET A 176 59.21 35.26 0.51
CA MET A 176 58.14 35.92 -0.24
C MET A 176 58.02 35.23 -1.61
N ALA A 177 57.03 34.37 -1.78
CA ALA A 177 56.66 33.88 -3.11
C ALA A 177 55.92 35.00 -3.84
N ILE A 178 56.50 35.51 -4.93
CA ILE A 178 55.79 36.34 -5.92
C ILE A 178 54.99 35.40 -6.82
#